data_AF-A0A7C5XU23-F1
#
_entry.id   AF-A0A7C5XU23-F1
#
_cell.length_a   1.000
_cell.length_b   1.000
_cell.length_c   1.000
_cell.angle_alpha   90.00
_cell.angle_beta   90.00
_cell.angle_gamma   90.00
#
_symmetry.space_group_name_H-M   'P 1'
#
loop_
_entity.id
_entity.type
_entity.pdbx_description
1 polymer ?
#
loop_
_entity_poly.entity_id
_entity_poly.type
_entity_poly.pdbx_seq_one_letter_code
_entity_poly.pdbx_strand_id
1 'polypeptide(L)' 'AVLGRGEPVGRRLDFLMQELNREANTLAAKSADAETTRIAVELKVLIEQMREQVQNVE' A
#
# COMPACT_ATOMS: atom_id res chain seq x y z
N ALA A 1 7.49 14.13 -8.54
CA ALA A 1 6.49 13.10 -8.17
C ALA A 1 6.87 11.77 -8.82
N VAL A 2 6.49 10.63 -8.23
CA VAL A 2 6.70 9.30 -8.87
C VAL A 2 5.98 9.23 -10.22
N LEU A 3 4.78 9.82 -10.33
CA LEU A 3 3.92 9.82 -11.53
C LEU A 3 4.24 10.88 -12.59
N GLY A 4 5.50 11.31 -12.73
CA GLY A 4 5.86 12.39 -13.65
C GLY A 4 7.17 12.17 -14.41
N ARG A 5 7.70 10.96 -14.37
CA ARG A 5 8.93 10.58 -15.07
C ARG A 5 8.52 9.64 -16.20
N GLY A 6 8.98 9.90 -17.43
CA GLY A 6 8.68 9.07 -18.61
C GLY A 6 9.38 7.70 -18.62
N GLU A 7 9.62 7.14 -17.44
CA GLU A 7 10.25 5.84 -17.21
C GLU A 7 9.19 4.85 -16.68
N PRO A 8 9.34 3.53 -16.87
CA PRO A 8 8.43 2.55 -16.30
C PRO A 8 8.40 2.66 -14.77
N VAL A 9 7.28 3.11 -14.21
CA VAL A 9 7.14 3.38 -12.77
C VAL A 9 6.56 2.20 -11.98
N GLY A 10 6.02 1.18 -12.64
CA GLY A 10 5.26 0.12 -11.96
C GLY A 10 6.09 -0.65 -10.94
N ARG A 11 7.32 -1.12 -11.26
CA ARG A 11 8.24 -1.74 -10.28
C ARG A 11 8.46 -0.88 -9.02
N ARG A 12 8.54 0.44 -9.17
CA ARG A 12 8.72 1.36 -8.03
C ARG A 12 7.43 1.49 -7.22
N LEU A 13 6.28 1.54 -7.88
CA LEU A 13 4.98 1.54 -7.23
C LEU A 13 4.75 0.21 -6.49
N ASP A 14 5.13 -0.91 -7.08
CA ASP A 14 5.05 -2.24 -6.47
C ASP A 14 5.87 -2.34 -5.20
N PHE A 15 7.10 -1.79 -5.20
CA PHE A 15 7.92 -1.67 -4.00
C PHE A 15 7.22 -0.83 -2.92
N LEU A 16 6.66 0.33 -3.29
CA LEU A 16 5.94 1.18 -2.35
C LEU A 16 4.70 0.47 -1.76
N MET A 17 3.98 -0.31 -2.56
CA MET A 17 2.84 -1.08 -2.07
C MET A 17 3.27 -2.15 -1.06
N GLN A 18 4.43 -2.79 -1.26
CA GLN A 18 4.99 -3.73 -0.30
C GLN A 18 5.33 -3.05 1.03
N GLU A 19 5.97 -1.88 0.98
CA GLU A 19 6.32 -1.11 2.19
C GLU A 19 5.07 -0.63 2.94
N LEU A 20 4.05 -0.14 2.22
CA LEU A 20 2.77 0.24 2.82
C LEU A 20 2.06 -0.94 3.47
N ASN A 21 2.10 -2.13 2.86
CA ASN A 21 1.49 -3.33 3.44
C ASN A 21 2.21 -3.73 4.76
N ARG A 22 3.54 -3.64 4.80
CA ARG A 22 4.33 -3.86 6.03
C ARG A 22 3.93 -2.91 7.14
N GLU A 23 3.75 -1.63 6.81
CA GLU A 23 3.35 -0.61 7.78
C GLU A 23 1.92 -0.87 8.29
N ALA A 24 0.97 -1.16 7.39
CA ALA A 24 -0.40 -1.48 7.75
C ALA A 24 -0.50 -2.73 8.65
N ASN A 25 0.35 -3.75 8.42
CA ASN A 25 0.45 -4.91 9.32
C ASN A 25 0.96 -4.52 10.71
N THR A 26 1.92 -3.59 10.78
CA THR A 26 2.45 -3.10 12.05
C THR A 26 1.38 -2.34 12.82
N LEU A 27 0.62 -1.47 12.16
CA LEU A 27 -0.51 -0.76 12.77
C LEU A 27 -1.59 -1.72 13.26
N ALA A 28 -1.99 -2.71 12.46
CA ALA A 28 -3.00 -3.68 12.84
C ALA A 28 -2.58 -4.60 14.00
N ALA A 29 -1.28 -4.92 14.11
CA ALA A 29 -0.77 -5.85 15.12
C ALA A 29 -0.29 -5.17 16.40
N LYS A 30 0.10 -3.88 16.36
CA LYS A 30 0.75 -3.19 17.48
C LYS A 30 0.03 -1.95 17.97
N SER A 31 -1.03 -1.49 17.29
CA SER A 31 -1.85 -0.40 17.82
C SER A 31 -2.59 -0.83 19.09
N ALA A 32 -2.55 0.03 20.12
CA ALA A 32 -3.36 -0.14 21.33
C ALA A 32 -4.79 0.38 21.14
N ASP A 33 -5.01 1.21 20.12
CA ASP A 33 -6.33 1.78 19.80
C ASP A 33 -7.07 0.91 18.78
N ALA A 34 -8.29 0.53 19.13
CA ALA A 34 -9.13 -0.37 18.34
C ALA A 34 -9.60 0.25 17.03
N GLU A 35 -9.80 1.57 17.00
CA GLU A 35 -10.16 2.29 15.78
C GLU A 35 -9.01 2.31 14.78
N THR A 36 -7.80 2.60 15.24
CA THR A 36 -6.58 2.54 14.44
C THR A 36 -6.34 1.14 13.88
N THR A 37 -6.57 0.09 14.66
CA THR A 37 -6.49 -1.29 14.18
C THR A 37 -7.49 -1.58 13.07
N ARG A 38 -8.74 -1.12 13.21
CA ARG A 38 -9.78 -1.26 12.18
C ARG A 38 -9.40 -0.51 10.90
N ILE A 39 -8.95 0.73 11.02
CA ILE A 39 -8.48 1.53 9.88
C ILE A 39 -7.30 0.85 9.18
N ALA A 40 -6.38 0.24 9.94
CA ALA A 40 -5.26 -0.50 9.36
C ALA A 40 -5.70 -1.73 8.55
N VAL A 41 -6.77 -2.41 8.96
CA VAL A 41 -7.35 -3.53 8.18
C VAL A 41 -7.97 -3.02 6.88
N GLU A 42 -8.72 -1.91 6.92
CA GLU A 42 -9.29 -1.29 5.72
C GLU A 42 -8.20 -0.80 4.76
N LEU A 43 -7.13 -0.20 5.30
CA LEU A 43 -5.96 0.25 4.55
C LEU A 43 -5.31 -0.91 3.77
N LYS A 44 -5.23 -2.10 4.35
CA LYS A 44 -4.69 -3.29 3.65
C LYS A 44 -5.50 -3.64 2.40
N VAL A 45 -6.83 -3.50 2.44
CA VAL A 45 -7.69 -3.74 1.27
C VAL A 45 -7.39 -2.72 0.16
N LEU A 46 -7.25 -1.45 0.52
CA LEU A 46 -6.92 -0.38 -0.44
C LEU A 46 -5.53 -0.59 -1.06
N ILE A 47 -4.54 -1.04 -0.29
CA ILE A 47 -3.21 -1.35 -0.79
C ILE A 47 -3.25 -2.49 -1.82
N GLU A 48 -4.00 -3.55 -1.57
CA GLU A 48 -4.12 -4.66 -2.55
C GLU A 48 -4.83 -4.21 -3.83
N GLN A 49 -5.89 -3.40 -3.73
CA GLN A 49 -6.52 -2.79 -4.91
C GLN A 49 -5.52 -1.94 -5.71
N MET A 50 -4.68 -1.15 -5.03
CA MET A 50 -3.64 -0.37 -5.70
C MET A 50 -2.59 -1.25 -6.39
N ARG A 51 -2.20 -2.38 -5.80
CA ARG A 51 -1.27 -3.34 -6.44
C ARG A 51 -1.85 -3.90 -7.73
N GLU A 52 -3.12 -4.28 -7.70
CA GLU A 52 -3.83 -4.75 -8.90
C GLU A 52 -3.85 -3.66 -9.98
N GLN A 53 -4.11 -2.41 -9.61
CA GLN A 53 -4.04 -1.29 -10.57
C GLN A 53 -2.64 -1.10 -11.14
N VAL A 54 -1.59 -1.19 -10.32
CA VAL A 54 -0.19 -1.08 -10.77
C VAL A 54 0.15 -2.15 -11.78
N GLN A 55 -0.27 -3.39 -11.55
CA GLN A 55 -0.03 -4.51 -12.46
C GLN A 55 -0.81 -4.40 -13.77
N ASN A 56 -2.01 -3.81 -13.74
CA ASN A 56 -2.85 -3.63 -14.94
C ASN A 56 -2.35 -2.53 -15.88
N VAL A 57 -1.53 -1.58 -15.40
CA VAL A 57 -0.99 -0.45 -16.18
C VAL A 57 0.47 -0.63 -16.60
N GLU A 58 1.16 -1.65 -16.08
CA GLU A 58 2.46 -2.12 -16.59
C GLU A 58 2.31 -2.88 -17.92
#